data_AF-A0A6G4SBU2-F1
#
_entry.id   AF-A0A6G4SBU2-F1
#
_cell.length_a   1.000
_cell.length_b   1.000
_cell.length_c   1.000
_cell.angle_alpha   90.00
_cell.angle_beta   90.00
_cell.angle_gamma   90.00
#
_symmetry.space_group_name_H-M   'P 1'
#
loop_
_entity.id
_entity.type
_entity.pdbx_description
1 polymer ?
#
loop_
_entity_poly.entity_id
_entity_poly.type
_entity_poly.pdbx_seq_one_letter_code
_entity_poly.pdbx_strand_id
1 'polypeptide(L)' 'MTIVKTHTGTVITKDGPKVKKLHQTERMWVVGKNEFYHKETGRRHFAENTRRRLLLDTIKPIE' A
#
# COMPACT_ATOMS: atom_id res chain seq x y z
N MET A 1 5.79 16.71 -11.14
CA MET A 1 4.44 16.16 -10.92
C MET A 1 4.40 15.53 -9.53
N THR A 2 3.55 16.05 -8.64
CA THR A 2 3.34 15.46 -7.31
C THR A 2 2.27 14.39 -7.42
N ILE A 3 2.59 13.13 -7.14
CA ILE A 3 1.62 12.04 -7.17
C ILE A 3 0.61 12.25 -6.03
N VAL A 4 -0.66 12.48 -6.37
CA VAL A 4 -1.74 12.71 -5.41
C VAL A 4 -2.02 11.42 -4.65
N LYS A 5 -1.99 11.50 -3.31
CA LYS A 5 -2.40 10.41 -2.42
C LYS A 5 -3.91 10.49 -2.21
N THR A 6 -4.60 9.40 -2.50
CA THR A 6 -6.07 9.34 -2.48
C THR A 6 -6.60 8.53 -1.29
N HIS A 7 -5.78 7.64 -0.72
CA HIS A 7 -6.21 6.72 0.34
C HIS A 7 -5.16 6.61 1.46
N THR A 8 -5.57 6.06 2.59
CA THR A 8 -4.67 5.51 3.60
C THR A 8 -4.89 4.01 3.73
N GLY A 9 -3.89 3.29 4.23
CA GLY A 9 -4.01 1.89 4.60
C GLY A 9 -2.88 1.45 5.51
N THR A 10 -3.07 0.33 6.21
CA THR A 10 -2.10 -0.22 7.15
C THR A 10 -1.21 -1.24 6.46
N VAL A 11 0.10 -1.00 6.52
CA VAL A 11 1.13 -1.92 6.02
C VAL A 11 1.77 -2.63 7.20
N ILE A 12 1.79 -3.97 7.16
CA ILE A 12 2.61 -4.77 8.08
C ILE A 12 4.08 -4.60 7.68
N THR A 13 4.90 -4.04 8.57
CA THR A 13 6.35 -3.90 8.37
C THR A 13 7.13 -4.75 9.37
N LYS A 14 8.46 -4.79 9.22
CA LYS A 14 9.32 -5.45 10.21
C LYS A 14 9.20 -4.84 11.62
N ASP A 15 8.91 -3.54 11.69
CA ASP A 15 8.77 -2.79 12.95
C ASP A 15 7.30 -2.76 13.43
N GLY A 16 6.43 -3.60 12.85
CA GLY A 16 5.00 -3.63 13.14
C GLY A 16 4.13 -2.88 12.11
N PRO A 17 2.81 -2.81 12.36
CA PRO A 17 1.86 -2.15 11.47
C PRO A 17 2.10 -0.63 11.40
N LYS A 18 2.09 -0.06 10.18
CA LYS A 18 2.22 1.38 9.96
C LYS A 18 1.16 1.88 8.98
N VAL A 19 0.49 2.98 9.32
CA VAL A 19 -0.42 3.66 8.38
C VAL A 19 0.40 4.38 7.31
N LYS A 20 0.01 4.20 6.04
CA LYS A 20 0.66 4.81 4.88
C LYS A 20 -0.37 5.49 4.00
N LYS A 21 0.02 6.62 3.40
CA LYS A 21 -0.72 7.26 2.31
C LYS A 21 -0.48 6.51 1.01
N LEU A 22 -1.56 6.21 0.29
CA LEU A 22 -1.57 5.43 -0.93
C LEU A 22 -2.05 6.30 -2.10
N HIS A 23 -1.40 6.13 -3.23
CA HIS A 23 -1.95 6.56 -4.51
C HIS A 23 -2.58 5.35 -5.17
N GLN A 24 -3.84 5.48 -5.56
CA GLN A 24 -4.56 4.46 -6.31
C GLN A 24 -4.20 4.57 -7.79
N THR A 25 -3.69 3.49 -8.37
CA THR A 25 -3.67 3.31 -9.83
C THR A 25 -4.76 2.32 -10.23
N GLU A 26 -4.88 2.03 -11.52
CA GLU A 26 -5.77 0.97 -11.99
C GLU A 26 -5.46 -0.37 -11.31
N ARG A 27 -4.18 -0.75 -11.24
CA ARG A 27 -3.72 -2.09 -10.82
C ARG A 27 -3.16 -2.18 -9.40
N MET A 28 -2.68 -1.07 -8.84
CA MET A 28 -1.83 -1.09 -7.63
C MET A 28 -2.19 -0.01 -6.61
N TRP A 29 -1.79 -0.26 -5.37
CA TRP A 29 -1.68 0.74 -4.31
C TRP A 29 -0.23 1.19 -4.17
N VAL A 30 0.03 2.48 -4.38
CA VAL A 30 1.40 3.02 -4.44
C VAL A 30 1.70 3.85 -3.19
N VAL A 31 2.60 3.36 -2.34
CA VAL A 31 3.11 4.11 -1.17
C VAL A 31 4.18 5.10 -1.60
N GLY A 32 5.08 4.70 -2.49
CA GLY A 32 6.15 5.55 -2.99
C GLY A 32 6.88 4.92 -4.18
N LYS A 33 8.00 5.50 -4.59
CA LYS A 33 8.76 5.08 -5.79
C LYS A 33 9.14 3.60 -5.81
N ASN A 34 9.35 2.98 -4.64
CA ASN A 34 9.82 1.59 -4.52
C ASN A 34 8.88 0.70 -3.70
N GLU A 35 7.62 1.12 -3.51
CA GLU A 35 6.69 0.42 -2.64
C GLU A 35 5.28 0.44 -3.22
N PHE A 36 4.89 -0.72 -3.76
CA PHE A 36 3.65 -0.96 -4.49
C PHE A 36 3.01 -2.25 -3.97
N TYR A 37 1.68 -2.27 -3.88
CA TYR A 37 0.92 -3.43 -3.43
C TYR A 37 -0.17 -3.79 -4.42
N HIS A 38 -0.35 -5.10 -4.65
CA HIS A 38 -1.43 -5.63 -5.48
C HIS A 38 -2.79 -5.39 -4.80
N LYS A 39 -3.78 -4.95 -5.57
CA LYS A 39 -5.13 -4.67 -5.05
C LYS A 39 -5.85 -5.93 -4.56
N GLU A 40 -5.59 -7.07 -5.17
CA GLU A 40 -6.29 -8.32 -4.86
C GLU A 40 -5.71 -9.02 -3.62
N THR A 41 -4.39 -8.93 -3.41
CA THR A 41 -3.72 -9.73 -2.38
C THR A 41 -3.08 -8.89 -1.28
N GLY A 42 -2.92 -7.58 -1.50
CA GLY A 42 -2.16 -6.71 -0.61
C GLY A 42 -0.67 -7.06 -0.53
N ARG A 43 -0.16 -8.00 -1.33
CA ARG A 43 1.26 -8.37 -1.36
C ARG A 43 2.08 -7.29 -2.04
N ARG A 44 3.32 -7.12 -1.56
CA ARG A 44 4.25 -6.15 -2.14
C ARG A 44 4.76 -6.69 -3.47
N HIS A 45 4.71 -5.84 -4.50
CA HIS A 45 5.27 -6.14 -5.82
C HIS A 45 6.77 -6.45 -5.72
N PHE A 46 7.22 -7.52 -6.38
CA PHE A 46 8.60 -8.04 -6.32
C PHE A 46 9.05 -8.52 -4.93
N ALA A 47 8.13 -8.70 -3.98
CA ALA A 47 8.43 -9.15 -2.63
C ALA A 47 7.23 -9.91 -2.02
N GLU A 48 6.51 -10.66 -2.85
CA GLU A 48 5.23 -11.28 -2.53
C GLU A 48 5.37 -12.34 -1.43
N ASN A 49 6.52 -13.01 -1.36
CA ASN A 49 6.84 -14.03 -0.36
C ASN A 49 7.28 -13.46 1.01
N THR A 50 7.38 -12.13 1.15
CA THR A 50 7.76 -11.51 2.43
C THR A 50 6.55 -11.28 3.33
N ARG A 51 6.80 -11.07 4.64
CA ARG A 51 5.74 -10.68 5.59
C ARG A 51 5.19 -9.27 5.34
N ARG A 52 5.86 -8.45 4.52
CA ARG A 52 5.44 -7.08 4.24
C ARG A 52 4.24 -7.08 3.30
N ARG A 53 3.08 -6.66 3.81
CA ARG A 53 1.81 -6.61 3.06
C ARG A 53 0.96 -5.44 3.51
N LEU A 54 0.20 -4.89 2.57
CA LEU A 54 -0.91 -4.00 2.81
C LEU A 54 -2.12 -4.81 3.29
N LEU A 55 -2.81 -4.35 4.33
CA LEU A 55 -4.07 -4.91 4.77
C LEU A 55 -5.21 -4.23 4.00
N LEU A 56 -5.86 -4.97 3.11
CA LEU A 56 -6.86 -4.43 2.18
C LEU A 56 -8.08 -3.85 2.91
N ASP A 57 -8.52 -4.51 3.99
CA ASP A 57 -9.69 -4.09 4.77
C ASP A 57 -9.48 -2.77 5.54
N THR A 58 -8.23 -2.30 5.61
CA THR A 58 -7.89 -1.03 6.28
C THR A 58 -7.82 0.15 5.32
N ILE A 59 -8.05 -0.09 4.03
CA ILE A 59 -7.94 0.94 3.00
C ILE A 59 -9.17 1.85 3.08
N LYS A 60 -8.92 3.15 3.22
CA LYS A 60 -9.97 4.16 3.23
C LYS A 60 -9.54 5.43 2.49
N PRO A 61 -10.46 6.15 1.83
CA PRO A 61 -10.16 7.45 1.22
C PRO A 61 -9.55 8.43 2.23
N ILE A 62 -8.73 9.35 1.74
CA ILE A 62 -8.31 10.53 2.50
C ILE A 62 -9.42 11.58 2.32
N GLU A 63 -9.93 12.11 3.43
CA GLU A 63 -10.78 13.31 3.45
C GLU A 63 -9.97 14.58 3.16
#